data_AF-A0A2D9K986-F1
#
_entry.id   AF-A0A2D9K986-F1
#
_cell.length_a   1.000
_cell.length_b   1.000
_cell.length_c   1.000
_cell.angle_alpha   90.00
_cell.angle_beta   90.00
_cell.angle_gamma   90.00
#
_symmetry.space_group_name_H-M   'P 1'
#
loop_
_entity.id
_entity.type
_entity.pdbx_description
1 polymer ?
#
loop_
_entity_poly.entity_id
_entity_poly.type
_entity_poly.pdbx_seq_one_letter_code
_entity_poly.pdbx_strand_id
1 'polypeptide(L)'
;MTFARPDHSIDTDTLPRMPAWITSARPEAFEDVAFLSGAALNHLHLVLGREEVPKALLRDRLALRAAEACVGFSGRLERAPELRDAIHLLRPGDLPGPAGETYLSWRRAAERPVSVKALGRALPAFEPGQIATWLDAGEGAPVKRAALVLEAVLREAPRADEAALIL
;
A
#
# COMPACT_ATOMS: atom_id res chain seq x y z
N MET A 1 27.39 22.43 -19.23
CA MET A 1 27.44 21.63 -17.98
C MET A 1 26.89 20.25 -18.30
N THR A 2 27.77 19.26 -18.37
CA THR A 2 27.40 17.89 -18.71
C THR A 2 26.93 17.22 -17.42
N PHE A 3 25.62 16.99 -17.29
CA PHE A 3 25.10 16.19 -16.19
C PHE A 3 25.62 14.77 -16.35
N ALA A 4 26.55 14.37 -15.48
CA ALA A 4 26.91 12.97 -15.32
C ALA A 4 25.64 12.25 -14.83
N ARG A 5 25.03 11.44 -15.70
CA ARG A 5 23.98 10.51 -15.30
C ARG A 5 24.66 9.51 -14.36
N PRO A 6 24.26 9.39 -13.08
CA PRO A 6 24.75 8.29 -12.29
C PRO A 6 24.24 7.00 -12.94
N ASP A 7 25.15 6.14 -13.38
CA ASP A 7 24.84 4.75 -13.71
C ASP A 7 24.49 4.03 -12.41
N HIS A 8 23.29 4.30 -11.87
CA HIS A 8 22.66 3.40 -10.93
C HIS A 8 22.17 2.19 -11.72
N SER A 9 23.10 1.36 -12.21
CA SER A 9 22.77 0.00 -12.59
C SER A 9 22.36 -0.71 -11.31
N ILE A 10 21.05 -0.79 -11.07
CA ILE A 10 20.53 -1.71 -10.07
C ILE A 10 20.86 -3.08 -10.64
N ASP A 11 21.86 -3.74 -10.07
CA ASP A 11 22.22 -5.09 -10.47
C ASP A 11 21.12 -6.05 -10.01
N THR A 12 20.08 -6.15 -10.82
CA THR A 12 18.92 -7.00 -10.58
C THR A 12 19.28 -8.49 -10.60
N ASP A 13 20.47 -8.87 -11.09
CA ASP A 13 20.92 -10.25 -11.12
C ASP A 13 21.30 -10.77 -9.73
N THR A 14 21.61 -9.86 -8.80
CA THR A 14 21.86 -10.18 -7.38
C THR A 14 20.59 -10.35 -6.55
N LEU A 15 19.45 -9.84 -7.06
CA LEU A 15 18.17 -9.98 -6.38
C LEU A 15 17.65 -11.40 -6.57
N PRO A 16 17.07 -12.02 -5.52
CA PRO A 16 16.42 -13.31 -5.69
C PRO A 16 15.34 -13.16 -6.76
N ARG A 17 15.37 -14.01 -7.79
CA ARG A 17 14.40 -14.00 -8.87
C ARG A 17 13.17 -14.82 -8.47
N MET A 18 11.99 -14.31 -8.82
CA MET A 18 10.76 -15.03 -8.53
C MET A 18 10.69 -16.29 -9.40
N PRO A 19 10.48 -17.48 -8.83
CA PRO A 19 10.30 -18.69 -9.62
C PRO A 19 9.16 -18.53 -10.63
N ALA A 20 9.41 -18.93 -11.87
CA ALA A 20 8.46 -18.72 -12.98
C ALA A 20 7.07 -19.34 -12.73
N TRP A 21 7.00 -20.45 -11.98
CA TRP A 21 5.76 -21.13 -11.63
C TRP A 21 4.79 -20.27 -10.82
N ILE A 22 5.29 -19.28 -10.07
CA ILE A 22 4.44 -18.37 -9.29
C ILE A 22 3.59 -17.48 -10.21
N THR A 23 4.10 -17.15 -11.40
CA THR A 23 3.43 -16.26 -12.37
C THR A 23 2.87 -16.96 -13.60
N SER A 24 3.34 -18.17 -13.93
CA SER A 24 2.90 -18.91 -15.11
C SER A 24 1.66 -19.76 -14.86
N ALA A 25 1.35 -20.07 -13.60
CA ALA A 25 0.16 -20.84 -13.25
C ALA A 25 -1.08 -19.96 -13.40
N ARG A 26 -2.05 -20.40 -14.22
CA ARG A 26 -3.40 -19.86 -14.18
C ARG A 26 -4.10 -20.54 -12.99
N PRO A 27 -4.46 -19.80 -11.93
CA PRO A 27 -5.13 -20.43 -10.79
C PRO A 27 -6.49 -20.97 -11.21
N GLU A 28 -6.77 -22.23 -10.88
CA GLU A 28 -8.02 -22.92 -11.23
C GLU A 28 -8.99 -22.93 -10.04
N ALA A 29 -8.47 -22.84 -8.80
CA ALA A 29 -9.23 -22.76 -7.57
C ALA A 29 -8.79 -21.60 -6.65
N PHE A 30 -9.60 -21.27 -5.63
CA PHE A 30 -9.28 -20.22 -4.66
C PHE A 30 -8.05 -20.57 -3.81
N GLU A 31 -7.88 -21.86 -3.52
CA GLU A 31 -6.73 -22.42 -2.83
C GLU A 31 -5.44 -22.16 -3.61
N ASP A 32 -5.46 -22.27 -4.94
CA ASP A 32 -4.32 -21.95 -5.80
C ASP A 32 -3.96 -20.47 -5.72
N VAL A 33 -4.97 -19.59 -5.75
CA VAL A 33 -4.75 -18.13 -5.62
C VAL A 33 -4.10 -17.81 -4.28
N ALA A 34 -4.60 -18.41 -3.19
CA ALA A 34 -4.05 -18.20 -1.86
C ALA A 34 -2.59 -18.69 -1.77
N PHE A 35 -2.30 -19.88 -2.32
CA PHE A 35 -0.95 -20.44 -2.35
C PHE A 35 0.02 -19.60 -3.18
N LEU A 36 -0.35 -19.25 -4.42
CA LEU A 36 0.47 -18.42 -5.32
C LEU A 36 0.71 -17.02 -4.73
N SER A 37 -0.31 -16.41 -4.13
CA SER A 37 -0.18 -15.11 -3.45
C SER A 37 0.76 -15.21 -2.26
N GLY A 38 0.66 -16.27 -1.45
CA GLY A 38 1.59 -16.53 -0.34
C GLY A 38 3.04 -16.72 -0.83
N ALA A 39 3.24 -17.46 -1.92
CA ALA A 39 4.56 -17.66 -2.52
C ALA A 39 5.16 -16.34 -3.02
N ALA A 40 4.36 -15.51 -3.70
CA ALA A 40 4.78 -14.18 -4.16
C ALA A 40 5.14 -13.25 -2.99
N LEU A 41 4.34 -13.22 -1.92
CA LEU A 41 4.61 -12.41 -0.72
C LEU A 41 5.86 -12.88 0.02
N ASN A 42 6.08 -14.19 0.14
CA ASN A 42 7.30 -14.73 0.73
C ASN A 42 8.54 -14.33 -0.09
N HIS A 43 8.44 -14.38 -1.41
CA HIS A 43 9.52 -13.93 -2.28
C HIS A 43 9.80 -12.43 -2.12
N LEU A 44 8.76 -11.61 -2.07
CA LEU A 44 8.88 -10.17 -1.79
C LEU A 44 9.55 -9.91 -0.43
N HIS A 45 9.22 -10.69 0.60
CA HIS A 45 9.85 -10.60 1.92
C HIS A 45 11.37 -10.79 1.83
N LEU A 46 11.84 -11.78 1.07
CA LEU A 46 13.27 -12.02 0.85
C LEU A 46 13.94 -10.87 0.10
N VAL A 47 13.29 -10.32 -0.93
CA VAL A 47 13.80 -9.15 -1.68
C VAL A 47 13.92 -7.93 -0.75
N LEU A 48 12.90 -7.67 0.08
CA LEU A 48 12.90 -6.54 1.01
C LEU A 48 13.96 -6.64 2.12
N GLY A 49 14.53 -7.82 2.34
CA GLY A 49 15.67 -8.03 3.24
C GLY A 49 16.99 -7.45 2.72
N ARG A 50 17.11 -7.23 1.41
CA ARG A 50 18.33 -6.70 0.76
C ARG A 50 18.52 -5.21 1.03
N GLU A 51 19.76 -4.75 1.16
CA GLU A 51 20.09 -3.34 1.40
C GLU A 51 20.05 -2.53 0.10
N GLU A 52 20.33 -3.19 -1.02
CA GLU A 52 20.38 -2.64 -2.37
C GLU A 52 19.00 -2.21 -2.89
N VAL A 53 17.93 -2.74 -2.29
CA VAL A 53 16.56 -2.39 -2.68
C VAL A 53 16.24 -0.99 -2.16
N PRO A 54 15.83 -0.04 -3.02
CA PRO A 54 15.46 1.31 -2.61
C PRO A 54 14.08 1.32 -1.92
N LYS A 55 14.02 0.86 -0.66
CA LYS A 55 12.78 0.63 0.10
C LYS A 55 11.91 1.88 0.19
N ALA A 56 12.52 3.06 0.31
CA ALA A 56 11.79 4.33 0.35
C ALA A 56 11.04 4.61 -0.95
N LEU A 57 11.73 4.49 -2.10
CA LEU A 57 11.12 4.67 -3.42
C LEU A 57 10.06 3.59 -3.70
N LEU A 58 10.32 2.34 -3.30
CA LEU A 58 9.36 1.26 -3.45
C LEU A 58 8.08 1.54 -2.66
N ARG A 59 8.18 1.95 -1.39
CA ARG A 59 7.01 2.32 -0.56
C ARG A 59 6.21 3.46 -1.17
N ASP A 60 6.87 4.51 -1.64
CA ASP A 60 6.21 5.65 -2.26
C ASP A 60 5.44 5.25 -3.54
N ARG A 61 6.04 4.40 -4.38
CA ARG A 61 5.38 3.86 -5.58
C ARG A 61 4.21 2.92 -5.25
N LEU A 62 4.36 2.07 -4.24
CA LEU A 62 3.28 1.20 -3.78
C LEU A 62 2.12 2.02 -3.19
N ALA A 63 2.41 3.05 -2.41
CA ALA A 63 1.40 3.97 -1.87
C ALA A 63 0.62 4.68 -2.99
N LEU A 64 1.31 5.16 -4.04
CA LEU A 64 0.67 5.78 -5.19
C LEU A 64 -0.26 4.81 -5.95
N ARG A 65 0.17 3.55 -6.14
CA ARG A 65 -0.65 2.53 -6.79
C ARG A 65 -1.83 2.09 -5.94
N ALA A 66 -1.65 1.97 -4.63
CA ALA A 66 -2.73 1.67 -3.70
C ALA A 66 -3.77 2.79 -3.67
N ALA A 67 -3.32 4.05 -3.65
CA ALA A 67 -4.19 5.22 -3.75
C ALA A 67 -4.97 5.25 -5.07
N GLU A 68 -4.32 5.00 -6.21
CA GLU A 68 -4.98 4.91 -7.52
C GLU A 68 -6.09 3.84 -7.53
N ALA A 69 -5.84 2.66 -6.96
CA ALA A 69 -6.85 1.61 -6.84
C ALA A 69 -8.00 2.02 -5.91
N CYS A 70 -7.67 2.60 -4.74
CA CYS A 70 -8.63 3.08 -3.75
C CYS A 70 -9.56 4.17 -4.31
N VAL A 71 -8.98 5.14 -5.02
CA VAL A 71 -9.71 6.19 -5.74
C VAL A 71 -10.63 5.56 -6.80
N GLY A 72 -10.14 4.56 -7.54
CA GLY A 72 -10.97 3.79 -8.48
C GLY A 72 -12.19 3.14 -7.83
N PHE A 73 -12.06 2.54 -6.64
CA PHE A 73 -13.20 1.97 -5.91
C PHE A 73 -14.25 3.02 -5.52
N SER A 74 -13.85 4.27 -5.31
CA SER A 74 -14.77 5.38 -5.05
C SER A 74 -15.49 5.92 -6.30
N GLY A 75 -15.28 5.32 -7.48
CA GLY A 75 -15.89 5.73 -8.75
C GLY A 75 -15.19 6.89 -9.45
N ARG A 76 -14.00 7.27 -8.97
CA ARG A 76 -13.18 8.36 -9.51
C ARG A 76 -12.28 7.87 -10.65
N LEU A 77 -11.88 8.80 -11.52
CA LEU A 77 -11.11 8.49 -12.74
C LEU A 77 -9.65 8.94 -12.66
N GLU A 78 -9.29 9.71 -11.63
CA GLU A 78 -7.94 10.18 -11.35
C GLU A 78 -6.97 8.98 -11.28
N ARG A 79 -5.87 9.06 -12.03
CA ARG A 79 -4.83 8.03 -12.13
C ARG A 79 -3.56 8.47 -11.42
N ALA A 80 -2.57 7.60 -11.41
CA ALA A 80 -1.29 7.86 -10.76
C ALA A 80 -0.62 9.20 -11.16
N PRO A 81 -0.68 9.69 -12.42
CA PRO A 81 -0.15 11.01 -12.77
C PRO A 81 -0.91 12.16 -12.09
N GLU A 82 -2.24 12.18 -12.15
CA GLU A 82 -3.04 13.25 -11.55
C GLU A 82 -2.90 13.27 -10.03
N LEU A 83 -2.86 12.09 -9.39
CA LEU A 83 -2.62 11.97 -7.94
C LEU A 83 -1.24 12.50 -7.54
N ARG A 84 -0.22 12.23 -8.35
CA ARG A 84 1.12 12.76 -8.11
C ARG A 84 1.11 14.28 -8.20
N ASP A 85 0.53 14.82 -9.26
CA ASP A 85 0.53 16.27 -9.48
C ASP A 85 -0.29 17.00 -8.42
N ALA A 86 -1.42 16.42 -7.97
CA ALA A 86 -2.24 16.96 -6.90
C ALA A 86 -1.47 17.18 -5.58
N ILE A 87 -0.46 16.34 -5.29
CA ILE A 87 0.34 16.44 -4.07
C ILE A 87 1.66 17.19 -4.28
N HIS A 88 2.33 16.96 -5.40
CA HIS A 88 3.64 17.55 -5.65
C HIS A 88 3.58 19.00 -6.16
N LEU A 89 2.45 19.43 -6.70
CA LEU A 89 2.21 20.82 -7.11
C LEU A 89 1.41 21.62 -6.07
N LEU A 90 1.08 21.01 -4.93
CA LEU A 90 0.32 21.63 -3.84
C LEU A 90 1.10 22.79 -3.22
N ARG A 91 0.49 23.98 -3.10
CA ARG A 91 1.09 25.13 -2.42
C ARG A 91 0.68 25.17 -0.95
N PRO A 92 1.43 25.88 -0.09
CA PRO A 92 1.02 26.09 1.30
C PRO A 92 -0.37 26.73 1.37
N GLY A 93 -1.31 26.05 2.03
CA GLY A 93 -2.71 26.49 2.18
C GLY A 93 -3.68 25.90 1.14
N ASP A 94 -3.18 25.25 0.08
CA ASP A 94 -4.04 24.56 -0.87
C ASP A 94 -4.57 23.25 -0.28
N LEU A 95 -5.78 22.87 -0.70
CA LEU A 95 -6.36 21.56 -0.39
C LEU A 95 -6.10 20.61 -1.58
N PRO A 96 -5.60 19.39 -1.34
CA PRO A 96 -5.25 18.44 -2.40
C PRO A 96 -6.47 17.81 -3.10
N GLY A 97 -7.69 18.16 -2.65
CA GLY A 97 -8.95 17.59 -3.12
C GLY A 97 -9.15 16.13 -2.65
N PRO A 98 -10.31 15.52 -2.92
CA PRO A 98 -10.66 14.22 -2.36
C PRO A 98 -9.69 13.09 -2.78
N ALA A 99 -9.31 13.03 -4.05
CA ALA A 99 -8.39 11.99 -4.53
C ALA A 99 -6.96 12.19 -4.00
N GLY A 100 -6.54 13.46 -3.86
CA GLY A 100 -5.26 13.80 -3.26
C GLY A 100 -5.20 13.50 -1.75
N GLU A 101 -6.29 13.73 -1.01
CA GLU A 101 -6.39 13.31 0.40
C GLU A 101 -6.20 11.79 0.54
N THR A 102 -6.86 10.98 -0.30
CA THR A 102 -6.65 9.52 -0.30
C THR A 102 -5.18 9.17 -0.54
N TYR A 103 -4.50 9.83 -1.49
CA TYR A 103 -3.07 9.59 -1.71
C TYR A 103 -2.20 10.03 -0.50
N LEU A 104 -2.54 11.12 0.18
CA LEU A 104 -1.85 11.53 1.41
C LEU A 104 -2.04 10.53 2.54
N SER A 105 -3.25 9.97 2.72
CA SER A 105 -3.51 8.92 3.71
C SER A 105 -2.61 7.71 3.46
N TRP A 106 -2.57 7.21 2.22
CA TRP A 106 -1.68 6.10 1.82
C TRP A 106 -0.21 6.40 2.04
N ARG A 107 0.25 7.61 1.69
CA ARG A 107 1.64 8.03 1.88
C ARG A 107 2.01 8.09 3.36
N ARG A 108 1.15 8.66 4.21
CA ARG A 108 1.35 8.73 5.67
C ARG A 108 1.32 7.35 6.32
N ALA A 109 0.47 6.44 5.84
CA ALA A 109 0.41 5.07 6.32
C ALA A 109 1.69 4.29 5.96
N ALA A 110 2.16 4.40 4.71
CA ALA A 110 3.35 3.68 4.23
C ALA A 110 4.70 4.25 4.76
N GLU A 111 4.71 5.49 5.28
CA GLU A 111 5.92 6.14 5.79
C GLU A 111 6.46 5.47 7.07
N ARG A 112 5.59 4.86 7.88
CA ARG A 112 5.95 4.34 9.20
C ARG A 112 5.47 2.90 9.41
N PRO A 113 6.10 2.15 10.32
CA PRO A 113 5.57 0.86 10.76
C PRO A 113 4.13 1.00 11.26
N VAL A 114 3.32 -0.03 10.97
CA VAL A 114 1.93 -0.11 11.39
C VAL A 114 1.85 0.02 12.91
N SER A 115 1.17 1.06 13.36
CA SER A 115 0.87 1.33 14.76
C SER A 115 -0.34 2.25 14.82
N VAL A 116 -1.12 2.15 15.89
CA VAL A 116 -2.30 3.01 16.11
C VAL A 116 -1.94 4.50 15.96
N LYS A 117 -0.79 4.92 16.49
CA LYS A 117 -0.30 6.31 16.37
C LYS A 117 0.07 6.69 14.93
N ALA A 118 0.67 5.78 14.16
CA ALA A 118 1.00 6.06 12.77
C ALA A 118 -0.28 6.16 11.92
N LEU A 119 -1.20 5.21 12.11
CA LEU A 119 -2.45 5.11 11.38
C LEU A 119 -3.44 6.23 11.73
N GLY A 120 -3.52 6.67 12.98
CA GLY A 120 -4.34 7.83 13.36
C GLY A 120 -3.89 9.14 12.69
N ARG A 121 -2.61 9.25 12.28
CA ARG A 121 -2.15 10.39 11.46
C ARG A 121 -2.47 10.22 9.98
N ALA A 122 -2.54 8.99 9.49
CA ALA A 122 -2.94 8.69 8.13
C ALA A 122 -4.46 8.86 7.95
N LEU A 123 -5.25 8.53 8.97
CA LEU A 123 -6.70 8.49 8.96
C LEU A 123 -7.29 9.45 10.01
N PRO A 124 -7.19 10.78 9.80
CA PRO A 124 -7.59 11.77 10.80
C PRO A 124 -9.10 11.82 11.08
N ALA A 125 -9.92 11.17 10.24
CA ALA A 125 -11.36 11.08 10.43
C ALA A 125 -11.78 10.09 11.54
N PHE A 126 -10.85 9.25 12.03
CA PHE A 126 -11.13 8.23 13.02
C PHE A 126 -10.29 8.41 14.27
N GLU A 127 -10.91 8.18 15.43
CA GLU A 127 -10.24 8.26 16.71
C GLU A 127 -9.23 7.10 16.86
N PRO A 128 -8.05 7.33 17.45
CA PRO A 128 -7.05 6.27 17.64
C PRO A 128 -7.58 5.04 18.39
N GLY A 129 -8.51 5.22 19.33
CA GLY A 129 -9.15 4.11 20.06
C GLY A 129 -10.04 3.22 19.17
N GLN A 130 -10.70 3.81 18.17
CA GLN A 130 -11.48 3.06 17.19
C GLN A 130 -10.56 2.25 16.26
N ILE A 131 -9.47 2.88 15.79
CA ILE A 131 -8.44 2.20 14.99
C ILE A 131 -7.84 1.02 15.77
N ALA A 132 -7.55 1.18 17.07
CA ALA A 132 -7.06 0.09 17.91
C ALA A 132 -8.07 -1.07 17.96
N THR A 133 -9.35 -0.77 18.19
CA THR A 133 -10.42 -1.78 18.22
C THR A 133 -10.50 -2.57 16.91
N TRP A 134 -10.40 -1.91 15.76
CA TRP A 134 -10.39 -2.59 14.46
C TRP A 134 -9.15 -3.46 14.26
N LEU A 135 -7.97 -2.98 14.63
CA LEU A 135 -6.74 -3.77 14.55
C LEU A 135 -6.77 -5.00 15.47
N ASP A 136 -7.40 -4.89 16.65
CA ASP A 136 -7.53 -5.98 17.62
C ASP A 136 -8.46 -7.10 17.12
N ALA A 137 -9.38 -6.81 16.18
CA ALA A 137 -10.17 -7.84 15.50
C ALA A 137 -9.32 -8.79 14.63
N GLY A 138 -8.10 -8.36 14.27
CA GLY A 138 -7.21 -9.07 13.37
C GLY A 138 -6.33 -10.12 14.04
N GLU A 139 -6.66 -11.40 13.84
CA GLU A 139 -5.90 -12.54 14.39
C GLU A 139 -5.25 -13.45 13.32
N GLY A 140 -4.22 -14.18 13.75
CA GLY A 140 -3.54 -15.20 12.93
C GLY A 140 -2.50 -14.64 11.94
N ALA A 141 -2.38 -15.31 10.79
CA ALA A 141 -1.42 -14.95 9.75
C ALA A 141 -1.71 -13.55 9.15
N PRO A 142 -0.70 -12.84 8.61
CA PRO A 142 -0.86 -11.44 8.17
C PRO A 142 -2.02 -11.19 7.20
N VAL A 143 -2.26 -12.09 6.24
CA VAL A 143 -3.37 -11.96 5.28
C VAL A 143 -4.73 -12.16 5.95
N LYS A 144 -4.86 -13.16 6.83
CA LYS A 144 -6.09 -13.37 7.62
C LYS A 144 -6.36 -12.18 8.52
N ARG A 145 -5.32 -11.68 9.20
CA ARG A 145 -5.38 -10.47 10.04
C ARG A 145 -5.93 -9.29 9.24
N ALA A 146 -5.32 -8.96 8.09
CA ALA A 146 -5.77 -7.86 7.25
C ALA A 146 -7.23 -8.03 6.77
N ALA A 147 -7.63 -9.24 6.36
CA ALA A 147 -9.01 -9.51 5.96
C ALA A 147 -10.02 -9.30 7.10
N LEU A 148 -9.69 -9.74 8.31
CA LEU A 148 -10.54 -9.55 9.50
C LEU A 148 -10.65 -8.08 9.92
N VAL A 149 -9.54 -7.33 9.85
CA VAL A 149 -9.54 -5.89 10.12
C VAL A 149 -10.41 -5.17 9.10
N LEU A 150 -10.23 -5.45 7.81
CA LEU A 150 -11.05 -4.90 6.73
C LEU A 150 -12.54 -5.20 6.96
N GLU A 151 -12.88 -6.44 7.30
CA GLU A 151 -14.27 -6.83 7.59
C GLU A 151 -14.81 -6.08 8.82
N ALA A 152 -14.01 -5.92 9.88
CA ALA A 152 -14.42 -5.18 11.08
C ALA A 152 -14.71 -3.71 10.77
N VAL A 153 -13.83 -3.05 10.00
CA VAL A 153 -14.01 -1.66 9.57
C VAL A 153 -15.29 -1.51 8.74
N LEU A 154 -15.48 -2.35 7.71
CA LEU A 154 -16.64 -2.23 6.83
C LEU A 154 -17.96 -2.62 7.53
N ARG A 155 -17.91 -3.46 8.57
CA ARG A 155 -19.09 -3.78 9.38
C ARG A 155 -19.55 -2.58 10.23
N GLU A 156 -18.61 -1.83 10.79
CA GLU A 156 -18.92 -0.68 11.67
C GLU A 156 -19.09 0.63 10.88
N ALA A 157 -18.34 0.80 9.80
CA ALA A 157 -18.34 1.96 8.92
C ALA A 157 -18.39 1.54 7.44
N PRO A 158 -19.58 1.19 6.89
CA PRO A 158 -19.72 0.62 5.54
C PRO A 158 -19.30 1.50 4.36
N ARG A 159 -18.96 2.77 4.60
CA ARG A 159 -18.49 3.73 3.59
C ARG A 159 -17.02 4.12 3.79
N ALA A 160 -16.33 3.48 4.73
CA ALA A 160 -14.95 3.77 5.07
C ALA A 160 -13.97 2.89 4.30
N ASP A 161 -14.19 2.70 2.99
CA ASP A 161 -13.39 1.82 2.14
C ASP A 161 -11.89 2.18 2.17
N GLU A 162 -11.59 3.48 2.19
CA GLU A 162 -10.22 3.98 2.30
C GLU A 162 -9.55 3.52 3.60
N ALA A 163 -10.24 3.68 4.74
CA ALA A 163 -9.70 3.23 6.02
C ALA A 163 -9.57 1.72 6.09
N ALA A 164 -10.56 0.99 5.57
CA ALA A 164 -10.57 -0.46 5.55
C ALA A 164 -9.42 -1.06 4.71
N LEU A 165 -9.01 -0.37 3.65
CA LEU A 165 -7.89 -0.78 2.81
C LEU A 165 -6.52 -0.37 3.36
N ILE A 166 -6.45 0.70 4.16
CA ILE A 166 -5.20 1.21 4.76
C ILE A 166 -4.79 0.41 6.03
N LEU A 167 -5.77 -0.09 6.79
CA LEU A 167 -5.57 -0.79 8.07
C LEU A 167 -5.19 -2.26 7.89
#